data_AF-A0A954WNA8-F1
#
_entry.id   AF-A0A954WNA8-F1
#
_cell.length_a   1.000
_cell.length_b   1.000
_cell.length_c   1.000
_cell.angle_alpha   90.00
_cell.angle_beta   90.00
_cell.angle_gamma   90.00
#
_symmetry.space_group_name_H-M   'P 1'
#
loop_
_entity.id
_entity.type
_entity.pdbx_description
1 polymer ?
#
loop_
_entity_poly.entity_id
_entity_poly.type
_entity_poly.pdbx_seq_one_letter_code
_entity_poly.pdbx_strand_id
1 'polypeptide(L)'
;MNLHTILETAKDQSRTRAPNQWQPQLFVLPEQSSQLESLLASGDVTIIDSIESQLHNLLQIRSPGQKLTSETLHERAKTHIGETPLWQYGTWVYFPVETLRRSSFAGIGIS
;
A
#
# COMPACT_ATOMS: atom_id res chain seq x y z
N MET A 1 30.64 -3.90 10.87
CA MET A 1 29.59 -4.26 9.89
C MET A 1 29.00 -2.97 9.36
N ASN A 2 28.98 -2.75 8.03
CA ASN A 2 28.59 -1.48 7.39
C ASN A 2 27.15 -1.58 6.84
N LEU A 3 26.40 -0.46 6.87
CA LEU A 3 25.04 -0.32 6.36
C LEU A 3 24.90 -0.80 4.91
N HIS A 4 25.90 -0.55 4.06
CA HIS A 4 25.91 -1.03 2.68
C HIS A 4 25.90 -2.56 2.60
N THR A 5 26.69 -3.23 3.45
CA THR A 5 26.74 -4.70 3.53
C THR A 5 25.41 -5.27 4.05
N ILE A 6 24.75 -4.60 4.99
CA ILE A 6 23.45 -5.02 5.50
C ILE A 6 22.38 -4.94 4.41
N LEU A 7 22.38 -3.87 3.61
CA LEU A 7 21.43 -3.68 2.51
C LEU A 7 21.66 -4.67 1.37
N GLU A 8 22.91 -4.96 1.00
CA GLU A 8 23.21 -5.95 -0.03
C GLU A 8 22.89 -7.38 0.44
N THR A 9 23.18 -7.72 1.69
CA THR A 9 22.78 -9.03 2.27
C THR A 9 21.26 -9.18 2.35
N ALA A 10 20.51 -8.11 2.69
CA ALA A 10 19.06 -8.15 2.70
C ALA A 10 18.46 -8.35 1.29
N LYS A 11 19.09 -7.81 0.24
CA LYS A 11 18.70 -8.07 -1.16
C LYS A 11 19.05 -9.49 -1.62
N ASP A 12 20.14 -10.06 -1.12
CA ASP A 12 20.58 -11.40 -1.50
C ASP A 12 19.77 -12.51 -0.81
N GLN A 13 19.30 -12.27 0.42
CA GLN A 13 18.42 -13.20 1.15
C GLN A 13 17.03 -13.37 0.52
N SER A 14 16.61 -12.46 -0.38
CA SER A 14 15.42 -12.68 -1.23
C SER A 14 15.59 -13.81 -2.26
N ARG A 15 16.81 -14.32 -2.50
CA ARG A 15 17.10 -15.32 -3.56
C ARG A 15 17.14 -16.77 -3.10
N THR A 16 17.23 -17.07 -1.80
CA THR A 16 17.33 -18.46 -1.31
C THR A 16 16.10 -18.82 -0.48
N ARG A 17 15.16 -19.54 -1.08
CA ARG A 17 13.74 -19.51 -0.70
C ARG A 17 13.24 -20.84 -0.12
N ALA A 18 12.47 -20.77 0.97
CA ALA A 18 11.65 -21.88 1.46
C ALA A 18 10.25 -21.85 0.78
N PRO A 19 9.65 -23.01 0.46
CA PRO A 19 8.44 -23.11 -0.38
C PRO A 19 7.14 -22.54 0.23
N ASN A 20 7.12 -22.14 1.51
CA ASN A 20 5.91 -21.66 2.21
C ASN A 20 5.97 -20.19 2.68
N GLN A 21 6.83 -19.35 2.10
CA GLN A 21 6.86 -17.92 2.44
C GLN A 21 5.98 -17.12 1.47
N TRP A 22 4.76 -16.82 1.91
CA TRP A 22 3.87 -15.84 1.29
C TRP A 22 4.55 -14.47 1.23
N GLN A 23 4.44 -13.79 0.09
CA GLN A 23 4.95 -12.43 -0.11
C GLN A 23 3.83 -11.52 -0.59
N PRO A 24 3.82 -10.24 -0.17
CA PRO A 24 2.84 -9.27 -0.65
C PRO A 24 2.99 -9.07 -2.16
N GLN A 25 1.86 -9.05 -2.87
CA GLN A 25 1.84 -8.67 -4.28
C GLN A 25 1.51 -7.19 -4.38
N LEU A 26 2.38 -6.44 -5.05
CA LEU A 26 2.24 -5.00 -5.25
C LEU A 26 1.56 -4.74 -6.61
N PHE A 27 0.64 -3.78 -6.62
CA PHE A 27 0.02 -3.25 -7.83
C PHE A 27 0.22 -1.73 -7.88
N VAL A 28 1.05 -1.28 -8.83
CA VAL A 28 1.33 0.11 -9.17
C VAL A 28 0.43 0.52 -10.32
N LEU A 29 -0.32 1.60 -10.12
CA LEU A 29 -1.28 2.10 -11.10
C LEU A 29 -0.70 3.33 -11.83
N PRO A 30 -1.08 3.53 -13.11
CA PRO A 30 -2.11 2.80 -13.86
C PRO A 30 -1.67 1.48 -14.50
N GLU A 31 -0.38 1.16 -14.51
CA GLU A 31 0.21 0.07 -15.32
C GLU A 31 -0.35 -1.32 -14.98
N GLN A 32 -0.72 -1.57 -13.72
CA GLN A 32 -1.16 -2.88 -13.23
C GLN A 32 -2.67 -2.95 -12.94
N SER A 33 -3.43 -2.00 -13.49
CA SER A 33 -4.90 -1.90 -13.34
C SER A 33 -5.62 -3.19 -13.70
N SER A 34 -5.37 -3.78 -14.88
CA SER A 34 -6.05 -5.01 -15.31
C SER A 34 -5.78 -6.22 -14.40
N GLN A 35 -4.58 -6.28 -13.78
CA GLN A 35 -4.22 -7.36 -12.86
C GLN A 35 -4.94 -7.19 -11.52
N LEU A 36 -5.03 -5.95 -11.02
CA LEU A 36 -5.80 -5.62 -9.83
C LEU A 36 -7.30 -5.88 -10.05
N GLU A 37 -7.86 -5.45 -11.19
CA GLU A 37 -9.26 -5.72 -11.57
C GLU A 37 -9.58 -7.21 -11.61
N SER A 38 -8.68 -8.02 -12.18
CA SER A 38 -8.82 -9.48 -12.22
C SER A 38 -8.84 -10.09 -10.82
N LEU A 39 -7.99 -9.59 -9.91
CA LEU A 39 -7.98 -10.03 -8.51
C LEU A 39 -9.27 -9.63 -7.79
N LEU A 40 -9.74 -8.40 -7.96
CA LEU A 40 -10.98 -7.91 -7.35
C LEU A 40 -12.22 -8.67 -7.87
N ALA A 41 -12.22 -9.05 -9.15
CA ALA A 41 -13.29 -9.84 -9.76
C ALA A 41 -13.42 -11.26 -9.18
N SER A 42 -12.39 -11.78 -8.49
CA SER A 42 -12.47 -13.08 -7.79
C SER A 42 -13.48 -13.08 -6.64
N GLY A 43 -13.81 -11.91 -6.08
CA GLY A 43 -14.78 -11.75 -4.99
C GLY A 43 -14.29 -12.19 -3.60
N ASP A 44 -13.12 -12.84 -3.51
CA ASP A 44 -12.56 -13.35 -2.25
C ASP A 44 -11.65 -12.34 -1.55
N VAL A 45 -11.88 -11.04 -1.78
CA VAL A 45 -10.96 -9.98 -1.35
C VAL A 45 -11.70 -8.88 -0.59
N THR A 46 -11.15 -8.52 0.57
CA THR A 46 -11.58 -7.39 1.40
C THR A 46 -10.70 -6.19 1.05
N ILE A 47 -11.31 -5.05 0.76
CA ILE A 47 -10.59 -3.81 0.43
C ILE A 47 -10.47 -2.96 1.69
N ILE A 48 -9.25 -2.51 1.99
CA ILE A 48 -8.92 -1.57 3.05
C ILE A 48 -8.29 -0.34 2.37
N ASP A 49 -9.11 0.67 2.12
CA ASP A 49 -8.60 1.95 1.62
C ASP A 49 -8.34 2.89 2.80
N SER A 50 -7.07 3.27 2.99
CA SER A 50 -6.65 4.20 4.03
C SER A 50 -5.83 5.38 3.49
N ILE A 51 -5.74 5.52 2.17
CA ILE A 51 -4.81 6.45 1.52
C ILE A 51 -5.06 7.91 1.92
N GLU A 52 -6.33 8.31 2.11
CA GLU A 52 -6.67 9.66 2.58
C GLU A 52 -6.04 9.94 3.94
N SER A 53 -6.18 9.00 4.88
CA SER A 53 -5.64 9.14 6.23
C SER A 53 -4.10 9.18 6.22
N GLN A 54 -3.47 8.37 5.37
CA GLN A 54 -2.01 8.36 5.20
C GLN A 54 -1.50 9.66 4.59
N LEU A 55 -2.22 10.20 3.59
CA LEU A 55 -1.90 11.48 2.97
C LEU A 55 -2.05 12.64 3.96
N HIS A 56 -3.09 12.64 4.80
CA HIS A 56 -3.23 13.62 5.87
C HIS A 56 -2.05 13.56 6.86
N ASN A 57 -1.66 12.35 7.28
CA ASN A 57 -0.49 12.17 8.15
C ASN A 57 0.80 12.68 7.49
N LEU A 58 1.00 12.41 6.19
CA LEU A 58 2.13 12.91 5.43
C LEU A 58 2.18 14.45 5.41
N LEU A 59 1.05 15.10 5.17
CA LEU A 59 0.95 16.56 5.14
C LEU A 59 1.23 17.21 6.50
N GLN A 60 0.81 16.56 7.59
CA GLN A 60 1.13 17.00 8.95
C GLN A 60 2.62 16.90 9.23
N ILE A 61 3.26 15.77 8.90
CA ILE A 61 4.70 15.57 9.10
C ILE A 61 5.52 16.58 8.28
N ARG A 62 5.08 16.93 7.07
CA ARG A 62 5.73 17.92 6.20
C ARG A 62 5.52 19.37 6.64
N SER A 63 4.59 19.64 7.56
CA SER A 63 4.28 21.00 8.06
C SER A 63 4.49 21.10 9.57
N PRO A 64 5.70 20.81 10.09
CA PRO A 64 5.93 20.80 11.53
C PRO A 64 5.62 22.18 12.14
N GLY A 65 4.82 22.18 13.20
CA GLY A 65 4.44 23.40 13.94
C GLY A 65 3.18 24.12 13.41
N GLN A 66 2.61 23.71 12.28
CA GLN A 66 1.29 24.21 11.84
C GLN A 66 0.18 23.28 12.35
N LYS A 67 -0.78 23.84 13.09
CA LYS A 67 -2.04 23.12 13.36
C LYS A 67 -2.90 23.20 12.11
N LEU A 68 -2.92 22.11 11.34
CA LEU A 68 -3.78 21.98 10.18
C LEU A 68 -5.15 21.46 10.62
N THR A 69 -6.21 22.17 10.24
CA THR A 69 -7.59 21.68 10.41
C THR A 69 -7.87 20.58 9.40
N SER A 70 -8.93 19.78 9.62
CA SER A 70 -9.39 18.77 8.65
C SER A 70 -9.68 19.37 7.27
N GLU A 71 -10.33 20.52 7.23
CA GLU A 71 -10.61 21.24 5.97
C GLU A 71 -9.32 21.68 5.27
N THR A 72 -8.35 22.20 6.01
CA THR A 72 -7.05 22.59 5.44
C THR A 72 -6.27 21.38 4.93
N LEU A 73 -6.33 20.25 5.64
CA LEU A 73 -5.70 19.00 5.21
C LEU A 73 -6.33 18.48 3.92
N HIS A 74 -7.65 18.52 3.82
CA HIS A 74 -8.38 18.11 2.62
C HIS A 74 -8.00 18.95 1.39
N GLU A 75 -7.98 20.27 1.53
CA GLU A 75 -7.61 21.16 0.41
C GLU A 75 -6.14 21.03 0.02
N ARG A 76 -5.24 20.84 1.00
CA ARG A 76 -3.84 20.54 0.72
C ARG A 76 -3.66 19.16 0.08
N ALA A 77 -4.45 18.17 0.48
CA ALA A 77 -4.46 16.84 -0.13
C ALA A 77 -4.90 16.92 -1.58
N LYS A 78 -6.01 17.58 -1.90
CA LYS A 78 -6.45 17.84 -3.28
C LYS A 78 -5.38 18.54 -4.10
N THR A 79 -4.77 19.59 -3.54
CA THR A 79 -3.69 20.32 -4.22
C THR A 79 -2.48 19.41 -4.47
N HIS A 80 -2.19 18.50 -3.54
CA HIS A 80 -1.06 17.59 -3.64
C HIS A 80 -1.27 16.48 -4.68
N ILE A 81 -2.47 15.91 -4.76
CA ILE A 81 -2.81 14.83 -5.72
C ILE A 81 -3.15 15.37 -7.11
N GLY A 82 -3.54 16.65 -7.23
CA GLY A 82 -3.89 17.27 -8.51
C GLY A 82 -5.11 16.60 -9.14
N GLU A 83 -4.97 16.18 -10.40
CA GLU A 83 -6.02 15.49 -11.16
C GLU A 83 -6.00 13.97 -10.96
N THR A 84 -5.01 13.42 -10.24
CA THR A 84 -4.90 11.98 -10.03
C THR A 84 -6.01 11.50 -9.09
N PRO A 85 -6.87 10.55 -9.53
CA PRO A 85 -7.84 9.92 -8.64
C PRO A 85 -7.14 9.30 -7.44
N LEU A 86 -7.73 9.46 -6.25
CA LEU A 86 -7.10 9.07 -5.00
C LEU A 86 -6.74 7.56 -4.94
N TRP A 87 -7.53 6.71 -5.58
CA TRP A 87 -7.26 5.26 -5.68
C TRP A 87 -6.10 4.90 -6.62
N GLN A 88 -5.69 5.83 -7.49
CA GLN A 88 -4.46 5.71 -8.31
C GLN A 88 -3.25 6.33 -7.59
N TYR A 89 -3.50 7.09 -6.54
CA TYR A 89 -2.47 7.80 -5.78
C TYR A 89 -1.88 6.85 -4.73
N GLY A 90 -0.91 6.02 -5.12
CA GLY A 90 -0.23 5.09 -4.20
C GLY A 90 0.01 3.71 -4.80
N THR A 91 0.42 2.75 -3.96
CA THR A 91 0.59 1.34 -4.36
C THR A 91 -0.42 0.47 -3.63
N TRP A 92 -1.16 -0.34 -4.37
CA TRP A 92 -2.02 -1.36 -3.80
C TRP A 92 -1.19 -2.58 -3.40
N VAL A 93 -1.48 -3.15 -2.24
CA VAL A 93 -0.77 -4.31 -1.68
C VAL A 93 -1.79 -5.39 -1.36
N TYR A 94 -1.64 -6.54 -1.99
CA TYR A 94 -2.43 -7.73 -1.70
C TYR A 94 -1.68 -8.66 -0.75
N PHE A 95 -2.33 -8.98 0.35
CA PHE A 95 -1.87 -9.99 1.30
C PHE A 95 -2.77 -11.22 1.21
N PRO A 96 -2.27 -12.33 0.62
CA PRO A 96 -2.96 -13.61 0.71
C PRO A 96 -2.80 -14.10 2.15
N VAL A 97 -3.78 -13.84 3.01
CA VAL A 97 -3.79 -14.47 4.34
C VAL A 97 -4.30 -15.90 4.17
N GLU A 98 -3.55 -16.86 4.68
CA GLU A 98 -3.96 -18.25 4.64
C GLU A 98 -5.14 -18.41 5.60
N THR A 99 -6.35 -18.51 5.04
CA THR A 99 -7.54 -18.84 5.80
C THR A 99 -7.33 -20.24 6.38
N LEU A 100 -6.93 -20.34 7.65
CA LEU A 100 -7.14 -21.55 8.45
C LEU A 100 -8.64 -21.87 8.32
N ARG A 101 -8.96 -23.01 7.70
CA ARG A 101 -10.31 -23.44 7.36
C ARG A 101 -11.30 -23.23 8.53
N ARG A 102 -12.01 -22.11 8.49
CA ARG A 102 -13.41 -21.86 8.83
C ARG A 102 -13.63 -20.35 8.67
N SER A 103 -14.12 -19.97 7.49
CA SER A 103 -14.59 -18.62 7.10
C SER A 103 -13.50 -17.62 6.68
N SER A 104 -13.53 -17.29 5.39
CA SER A 104 -12.55 -16.55 4.59
C SER A 104 -12.35 -15.09 5.00
N PHE A 105 -11.09 -14.67 5.08
CA PHE A 105 -10.67 -13.27 5.06
C PHE A 105 -9.43 -13.18 4.15
N ALA A 106 -9.34 -12.19 3.28
CA ALA A 106 -8.10 -11.77 2.59
C ALA A 106 -8.19 -10.26 2.40
N GLY A 107 -7.12 -9.52 2.70
CA GLY A 107 -7.14 -8.04 2.74
C GLY A 107 -6.23 -7.42 1.67
N ILE A 108 -6.71 -6.36 1.02
CA ILE A 108 -5.92 -5.46 0.18
C ILE A 108 -5.81 -4.11 0.89
N GLY A 109 -4.63 -3.49 0.92
CA GLY A 109 -4.40 -2.14 1.45
C GLY A 109 -3.68 -1.22 0.46
N ILE A 110 -3.86 0.10 0.56
CA ILE A 110 -3.01 1.10 -0.14
C ILE A 110 -1.89 1.56 0.80
N SER A 111 -0.65 1.60 0.32
CA SER A 111 0.54 2.08 1.04
C SER A 111 1.28 3.19 0.29
#